data_AF-A0A5D6Y597-F1
#
_entry.id   AF-A0A5D6Y597-F1
#
_cell.length_a   1.000
_cell.length_b   1.000
_cell.length_c   1.000
_cell.angle_alpha   90.00
_cell.angle_beta   90.00
_cell.angle_gamma   90.00
#
_symmetry.space_group_name_H-M   'P 1'
#
loop_
_entity.id
_entity.type
_entity.pdbx_description
1 polymer ?
#
loop_
_entity_poly.entity_id
_entity_poly.type
_entity_poly.pdbx_seq_one_letter_code
_entity_poly.pdbx_strand_id
1 'polypeptide(L)'
;MPPPVLEHDESAQDEQDFKAEASRLRAGIEEATELRDELQQKNIKLQRKIAALLQKTQENSGAEQRREDKSTATENEKRYLECLRSVHEVKVQMAAAQTQYDRIALDLQARLDEKEAKVTEIQDSFLEFKREIAKNAENMRTGKPIPKRVIGQFEAADLKKDQEVEKVRLKNINLRTHLKKLEQQLHAKEQLAEGLHLIDFEQLKIENQTLNEKIEERNEELHKLRKKTTSTVQVLTHIKEKLQFVLAENQTLKKESAELEEALTVNRDRLARKKKERDANRQLAQKLKGRESFAKSELLVEDFEKREGDLVDLERRLAELTQRHAYLSKQAKK
;
A
#
# COMPACT_ATOMS: atom_id res chain seq x y z
N MET A 1 -55.96 97.03 22.42
CA MET A 1 -55.88 95.75 23.15
C MET A 1 -54.79 94.92 22.49
N PRO A 2 -53.67 94.62 23.17
CA PRO A 2 -52.66 93.69 22.68
C PRO A 2 -53.08 92.24 23.00
N PRO A 3 -52.71 91.24 22.20
CA PRO A 3 -52.99 89.85 22.51
C PRO A 3 -52.02 89.32 23.59
N PRO A 4 -52.42 88.34 24.42
CA PRO A 4 -51.56 87.76 25.44
C PRO A 4 -50.59 86.75 24.82
N VAL A 5 -49.35 86.80 25.32
CA VAL A 5 -48.19 86.00 24.92
C VAL A 5 -48.35 84.55 25.41
N LEU A 6 -48.17 83.60 24.50
CA LEU A 6 -48.12 82.15 24.73
C LEU A 6 -46.73 81.75 25.25
N GLU A 7 -46.41 82.05 26.51
CA GLU A 7 -45.12 81.69 27.15
C GLU A 7 -45.24 80.60 28.22
N HIS A 8 -46.43 79.99 28.40
CA HIS A 8 -46.69 79.02 29.48
C HIS A 8 -46.74 77.55 29.05
N ASP A 9 -46.58 77.24 27.75
CA ASP A 9 -46.67 75.86 27.25
C ASP A 9 -45.30 75.19 27.02
N GLU A 10 -44.26 75.97 26.68
CA GLU A 10 -42.90 75.44 26.48
C GLU A 10 -42.25 75.00 27.80
N SER A 11 -42.43 75.77 28.88
CA SER A 11 -41.88 75.45 30.21
C SER A 11 -42.50 74.20 30.86
N ALA A 12 -43.77 73.89 30.54
CA ALA A 12 -44.45 72.70 31.02
C ALA A 12 -44.09 71.44 30.22
N GLN A 13 -43.78 71.61 28.92
CA GLN A 13 -43.29 70.54 28.04
C GLN A 13 -41.84 70.17 28.39
N ASP A 14 -40.98 71.15 28.63
CA ASP A 14 -39.60 70.95 29.09
C ASP A 14 -39.54 70.19 30.44
N GLU A 15 -40.46 70.50 31.36
CA GLU A 15 -40.53 69.83 32.67
C GLU A 15 -41.07 68.39 32.57
N GLN A 16 -41.91 68.10 31.58
CA GLN A 16 -42.40 66.75 31.27
C GLN A 16 -41.32 65.91 30.58
N ASP A 17 -40.58 66.49 29.64
CA ASP A 17 -39.47 65.83 28.95
C ASP A 17 -38.32 65.54 29.91
N PHE A 18 -38.01 66.46 30.82
CA PHE A 18 -37.02 66.24 31.88
C PHE A 18 -37.44 65.12 32.85
N LYS A 19 -38.73 65.02 33.19
CA LYS A 19 -39.26 63.91 34.01
C LYS A 19 -39.24 62.57 33.26
N ALA A 20 -39.51 62.58 31.96
CA ALA A 20 -39.43 61.37 31.12
C ALA A 20 -37.99 60.89 30.97
N GLU A 21 -37.04 61.80 30.75
CA GLU A 21 -35.61 61.49 30.69
C GLU A 21 -35.06 61.03 32.04
N ALA A 22 -35.45 61.67 33.14
CA ALA A 22 -35.11 61.22 34.49
C ALA A 22 -35.67 59.83 34.82
N SER A 23 -36.87 59.50 34.33
CA SER A 23 -37.47 58.17 34.50
C SER A 23 -36.75 57.11 33.67
N ARG A 24 -36.36 57.42 32.44
CA ARG A 24 -35.53 56.54 31.60
C ARG A 24 -34.15 56.31 32.21
N LEU A 25 -33.53 57.36 32.75
CA LEU A 25 -32.22 57.27 33.39
C LEU A 25 -32.30 56.42 34.68
N ARG A 26 -33.37 56.58 35.47
CA ARG A 26 -33.63 55.74 36.65
C ARG A 26 -33.82 54.27 36.29
N ALA A 27 -34.62 53.98 35.26
CA ALA A 27 -34.81 52.61 34.76
C ALA A 27 -33.49 51.99 34.28
N GLY A 28 -32.67 52.76 33.54
CA GLY A 28 -31.35 52.29 33.11
C GLY A 28 -30.36 52.06 34.26
N ILE A 29 -30.42 52.88 35.33
CA ILE A 29 -29.64 52.65 36.55
C ILE A 29 -30.11 51.38 37.26
N GLU A 30 -31.42 51.17 37.35
CA GLU A 30 -32.02 50.00 38.01
C GLU A 30 -31.63 48.70 37.28
N GLU A 31 -31.79 48.65 35.95
CA GLU A 31 -31.32 47.52 35.12
C GLU A 31 -29.82 47.27 35.26
N ALA A 32 -29.00 48.34 35.29
CA ALA A 32 -27.55 48.21 35.49
C ALA A 32 -27.20 47.68 36.89
N THR A 33 -27.96 48.05 37.92
CA THR A 33 -27.76 47.53 39.28
C THR A 33 -28.18 46.07 39.41
N GLU A 34 -29.27 45.65 38.77
CA GLU A 34 -29.68 44.24 38.74
C GLU A 34 -28.63 43.37 38.03
N LEU A 35 -28.13 43.81 36.89
CA LEU A 35 -27.05 43.13 36.17
C LEU A 35 -25.77 43.03 37.01
N ARG A 36 -25.40 44.10 37.73
CA ARG A 36 -24.27 44.09 38.66
C ARG A 36 -24.47 43.05 39.76
N ASP A 37 -25.66 43.01 40.36
CA ASP A 37 -25.95 42.11 41.48
C ASP A 37 -26.00 40.64 41.02
N GLU A 38 -26.53 40.37 39.84
CA GLU A 38 -26.44 39.05 39.20
C GLU A 38 -24.99 38.61 38.98
N LEU A 39 -24.16 39.51 38.42
CA LEU A 39 -22.75 39.23 38.18
C LEU A 39 -22.00 39.01 39.49
N GLN A 40 -22.31 39.77 40.55
CA GLN A 40 -21.76 39.57 41.88
C GLN A 40 -22.17 38.22 42.47
N GLN A 41 -23.44 37.83 42.37
CA GLN A 41 -23.91 36.51 42.82
C GLN A 41 -23.24 35.37 42.05
N LYS A 42 -23.10 35.50 40.72
CA LYS A 42 -22.36 34.56 39.87
C LYS A 42 -20.89 34.48 40.31
N ASN A 43 -20.26 35.62 40.59
CA ASN A 43 -18.88 35.70 41.08
C ASN A 43 -18.71 34.98 42.43
N ILE A 44 -19.60 35.23 43.41
CA ILE A 44 -19.59 34.54 44.72
C ILE A 44 -19.75 33.03 44.55
N LYS A 45 -20.65 32.57 43.67
CA LYS A 45 -20.83 31.14 43.38
C LYS A 45 -19.58 30.50 42.78
N LEU A 46 -18.90 31.21 41.87
CA LEU A 46 -17.64 30.75 41.27
C LEU A 46 -16.51 30.74 42.30
N GLN A 47 -16.37 31.78 43.12
CA GLN A 47 -15.38 31.82 44.21
C GLN A 47 -15.56 30.66 45.19
N ARG A 48 -16.79 30.32 45.58
CA ARG A 48 -17.08 29.15 46.42
C ARG A 48 -16.68 27.83 45.75
N LYS A 49 -16.95 27.68 44.45
CA LYS A 49 -16.52 26.50 43.67
C LYS A 49 -14.99 26.40 43.59
N ILE A 50 -14.31 27.52 43.36
CA ILE A 50 -12.84 27.59 43.32
C ILE A 50 -12.26 27.22 44.69
N ALA A 51 -12.79 27.75 45.79
CA ALA A 51 -12.35 27.43 47.13
C ALA A 51 -12.50 25.92 47.45
N ALA A 52 -13.63 25.32 47.08
CA ALA A 52 -13.86 23.88 47.25
C ALA A 52 -12.89 23.02 46.42
N LEU A 53 -12.59 23.44 45.19
CA LEU A 53 -11.59 22.76 44.34
C LEU A 53 -10.18 22.90 44.91
N LEU A 54 -9.79 24.11 45.34
CA LEU A 54 -8.48 24.35 45.96
C LEU A 54 -8.29 23.52 47.24
N GLN A 55 -9.30 23.42 48.09
CA GLN A 55 -9.26 22.60 49.30
C GLN A 55 -9.11 21.11 48.97
N LYS A 56 -9.86 20.61 47.98
CA LYS A 56 -9.77 19.22 47.51
C LYS A 56 -8.40 18.89 46.86
N THR A 57 -7.81 19.86 46.15
CA THR A 57 -6.45 19.73 45.60
C THR A 57 -5.39 19.81 46.70
N GLN A 58 -5.62 20.57 47.77
CA GLN A 58 -4.73 20.70 48.93
C GLN A 58 -4.71 19.41 49.77
N GLU A 59 -5.83 18.70 49.88
CA GLU A 59 -5.92 17.39 50.56
C GLU A 59 -5.24 16.25 49.77
N ASN A 60 -5.16 16.35 48.43
CA ASN A 60 -4.63 15.30 47.55
C ASN A 60 -3.15 15.48 47.11
N SER A 61 -2.52 16.64 47.36
CA SER A 61 -1.17 16.95 46.85
C SER A 61 -0.10 16.96 47.95
N GLY A 62 0.93 16.14 47.77
CA GLY A 62 2.16 16.18 48.58
C GLY A 62 2.96 17.47 48.37
N ALA A 63 3.92 17.76 49.26
CA ALA A 63 4.67 19.01 49.26
C ALA A 63 5.46 19.31 47.96
N GLU A 64 5.83 18.28 47.19
CA GLU A 64 6.51 18.40 45.88
C GLU A 64 5.53 18.79 44.77
N GLN A 65 4.37 18.14 44.68
CA GLN A 65 3.30 18.52 43.73
C GLN A 65 2.78 19.93 43.99
N ARG A 66 2.73 20.41 45.23
CA ARG A 66 2.36 21.81 45.53
C ARG A 66 3.36 22.84 45.02
N ARG A 67 4.64 22.49 44.86
CA ARG A 67 5.65 23.40 44.28
C ARG A 67 5.54 23.44 42.77
N GLU A 68 5.32 22.28 42.13
CA GLU A 68 5.08 22.17 40.69
C GLU A 68 3.74 22.83 40.29
N ASP A 69 2.66 22.61 41.05
CA ASP A 69 1.35 23.23 40.82
C ASP A 69 1.39 24.75 41.00
N LYS A 70 2.20 25.28 41.92
CA LYS A 70 2.41 26.72 42.06
C LYS A 70 3.26 27.29 40.92
N SER A 71 4.31 26.59 40.49
CA SER A 71 5.11 26.99 39.34
C SER A 71 4.26 27.04 38.07
N THR A 72 3.49 25.99 37.81
CA THR A 72 2.58 25.91 36.66
C THR A 72 1.44 26.91 36.75
N ALA A 73 0.89 27.21 37.94
CA ALA A 73 -0.09 28.28 38.13
C ALA A 73 0.50 29.66 37.79
N THR A 74 1.72 29.97 38.23
CA THR A 74 2.38 31.24 37.88
C THR A 74 2.75 31.34 36.40
N GLU A 75 3.09 30.22 35.76
CA GLU A 75 3.30 30.17 34.30
C GLU A 75 2.00 30.34 33.52
N ASN A 76 0.91 29.72 33.97
CA ASN A 76 -0.41 29.88 33.37
C ASN A 76 -0.94 31.31 33.54
N GLU A 77 -0.70 31.95 34.68
CA GLU A 77 -1.03 33.35 34.91
C GLU A 77 -0.23 34.28 33.99
N LYS A 78 1.08 34.03 33.83
CA LYS A 78 1.92 34.76 32.86
C LYS A 78 1.41 34.59 31.43
N ARG A 79 1.10 33.36 31.00
CA ARG A 79 0.53 33.07 29.67
C ARG A 79 -0.83 33.74 29.47
N TYR A 80 -1.68 33.75 30.49
CA TYR A 80 -2.97 34.43 30.44
C TYR A 80 -2.80 35.94 30.29
N LEU A 81 -1.90 36.56 31.07
CA LEU A 81 -1.59 37.99 30.96
C LEU A 81 -0.96 38.35 29.61
N GLU A 82 -0.10 37.48 29.07
CA GLU A 82 0.48 37.64 27.74
C GLU A 82 -0.57 37.51 26.64
N CYS A 83 -1.49 36.55 26.75
CA CYS A 83 -2.63 36.42 25.86
C CYS A 83 -3.54 37.65 25.92
N LEU A 84 -3.85 38.16 27.12
CA LEU A 84 -4.64 39.38 27.30
C LEU A 84 -3.94 40.61 26.69
N ARG A 85 -2.62 40.73 26.86
CA ARG A 85 -1.83 41.79 26.22
C ARG A 85 -1.88 41.68 24.70
N SER A 86 -1.68 40.49 24.15
CA SER A 86 -1.78 40.25 22.71
C SER A 86 -3.18 40.59 22.17
N VAL A 87 -4.24 40.17 22.86
CA VAL A 87 -5.62 40.51 22.48
C VAL A 87 -5.85 42.02 22.55
N HIS A 88 -5.36 42.69 23.59
CA HIS A 88 -5.48 44.15 23.71
C HIS A 88 -4.71 44.86 22.61
N GLU A 89 -3.48 44.44 22.32
CA GLU A 89 -2.66 44.99 21.24
C GLU A 89 -3.33 44.83 19.88
N VAL A 90 -3.86 43.64 19.57
CA VAL A 90 -4.62 43.40 18.33
C VAL A 90 -5.87 44.29 18.27
N LYS A 91 -6.58 44.47 19.39
CA LYS A 91 -7.75 45.38 19.44
C LYS A 91 -7.36 46.83 19.18
N VAL A 92 -6.26 47.30 19.77
CA VAL A 92 -5.74 48.66 19.56
C VAL A 92 -5.30 48.83 18.10
N GLN A 93 -4.58 47.85 17.54
CA GLN A 93 -4.18 47.85 16.13
C GLN A 93 -5.41 47.86 15.20
N MET A 94 -6.46 47.09 15.53
CA MET A 94 -7.69 47.06 14.75
C MET A 94 -8.43 48.41 14.80
N ALA A 95 -8.51 49.04 15.97
CA ALA A 95 -9.11 50.37 16.10
C ALA A 95 -8.29 51.45 15.37
N ALA A 96 -6.95 51.36 15.44
CA ALA A 96 -6.06 52.26 14.70
C ALA A 96 -6.20 52.08 13.17
N ALA A 97 -6.26 50.84 12.70
CA ALA A 97 -6.50 50.53 11.30
C ALA A 97 -7.87 51.03 10.84
N GLN A 98 -8.92 50.83 11.65
CA GLN A 98 -10.27 51.31 11.34
C GLN A 98 -10.31 52.83 11.20
N THR A 99 -9.77 53.56 12.18
CA THR A 99 -9.70 55.03 12.11
C THR A 99 -8.86 55.53 10.92
N GLN A 100 -7.80 54.81 10.54
CA GLN A 100 -7.03 55.11 9.33
C GLN A 100 -7.86 54.89 8.06
N TYR A 101 -8.56 53.77 7.95
CA TYR A 101 -9.42 53.49 6.79
C TYR A 101 -10.59 54.46 6.69
N ASP A 102 -11.19 54.86 7.82
CA ASP A 102 -12.26 55.86 7.85
C ASP A 102 -11.75 57.22 7.36
N ARG A 103 -10.55 57.64 7.77
CA ARG A 103 -9.92 58.87 7.25
C ARG A 103 -9.66 58.79 5.75
N ILE A 104 -9.14 57.66 5.26
CA ILE A 104 -8.89 57.47 3.83
C ILE A 104 -10.21 57.47 3.06
N ALA A 105 -11.25 56.83 3.58
CA ALA A 105 -12.57 56.81 2.95
C ALA A 105 -13.15 58.21 2.84
N LEU A 106 -13.05 59.02 3.90
CA LEU A 106 -13.48 60.42 3.88
C LEU A 106 -12.70 61.28 2.89
N ASP A 107 -11.37 61.14 2.81
CA ASP A 107 -10.55 61.86 1.82
C ASP A 107 -10.91 61.44 0.38
N LEU A 108 -11.08 60.14 0.13
CA LEU A 108 -11.50 59.64 -1.18
C LEU A 108 -12.90 60.12 -1.56
N GLN A 109 -13.83 60.17 -0.60
CA GLN A 109 -15.17 60.70 -0.83
C GLN A 109 -15.14 62.19 -1.16
N ALA A 110 -14.41 62.99 -0.38
CA ALA A 110 -14.27 64.42 -0.63
C ALA A 110 -13.67 64.71 -2.02
N ARG A 111 -12.68 63.92 -2.44
CA ARG A 111 -12.11 64.01 -3.79
C ARG A 111 -13.10 63.61 -4.87
N LEU A 112 -13.94 62.60 -4.63
CA LEU A 112 -14.98 62.19 -5.56
C LEU A 112 -16.00 63.30 -5.73
N ASP A 113 -16.51 63.85 -4.63
CA ASP A 113 -17.48 64.95 -4.63
C ASP A 113 -16.93 66.20 -5.36
N GLU A 114 -15.66 66.56 -5.14
CA GLU A 114 -14.99 67.65 -5.84
C GLU A 114 -14.91 67.40 -7.36
N LYS A 115 -14.60 66.17 -7.76
CA LYS A 115 -14.51 65.81 -9.18
C LYS A 115 -15.87 65.78 -9.84
N GLU A 116 -16.90 65.27 -9.15
CA GLU A 116 -18.28 65.28 -9.63
C GLU A 116 -18.78 66.71 -9.82
N ALA A 117 -18.56 67.59 -8.84
CA ALA A 117 -18.93 69.01 -8.96
C ALA A 117 -18.27 69.69 -10.18
N LYS A 118 -16.97 69.43 -10.39
CA LYS A 118 -16.22 69.94 -11.56
C LYS A 118 -16.77 69.38 -12.88
N VAL A 119 -17.14 68.10 -12.93
CA VAL A 119 -17.74 67.49 -14.13
C VAL A 119 -19.08 68.14 -14.45
N THR A 120 -19.93 68.35 -13.44
CA THR A 120 -21.22 69.02 -13.62
C THR A 120 -21.04 70.46 -14.11
N GLU A 121 -20.12 71.23 -13.52
CA GLU A 121 -19.82 72.60 -13.95
C GLU A 121 -19.32 72.67 -15.42
N ILE A 122 -18.42 71.77 -15.79
CA ILE A 122 -17.93 71.66 -17.18
C ILE A 122 -19.05 71.23 -18.13
N GLN A 123 -19.91 70.31 -17.71
CA GLN A 123 -21.03 69.85 -18.52
C GLN A 123 -22.05 70.97 -18.74
N ASP A 124 -22.42 71.70 -17.70
CA ASP A 124 -23.39 72.79 -17.76
C ASP A 124 -22.86 73.94 -18.63
N SER A 125 -21.61 74.33 -18.43
CA SER A 125 -20.96 75.37 -19.26
C SER A 125 -20.85 74.94 -20.73
N PHE A 126 -20.56 73.67 -21.02
CA PHE A 126 -20.55 73.15 -22.38
C PHE A 126 -21.94 73.13 -23.02
N LEU A 127 -22.98 72.76 -22.28
CA LEU A 127 -24.37 72.79 -22.75
C LEU A 127 -24.83 74.21 -23.04
N GLU A 128 -24.49 75.17 -22.18
CA GLU A 128 -24.77 76.58 -22.39
C GLU A 128 -24.06 77.12 -23.63
N PHE A 129 -22.76 76.84 -23.78
CA PHE A 129 -21.98 77.19 -24.96
C PHE A 129 -22.59 76.62 -26.25
N LYS A 130 -22.97 75.33 -26.25
CA LYS A 130 -23.63 74.67 -27.39
C LYS A 130 -24.96 75.33 -27.73
N ARG A 131 -25.74 75.71 -26.71
CA ARG A 131 -27.01 76.44 -26.87
C ARG A 131 -26.80 77.85 -27.43
N GLU A 132 -25.78 78.56 -27.00
CA GLU A 132 -25.43 79.89 -27.53
C GLU A 132 -25.02 79.82 -29.00
N ILE A 133 -24.16 78.88 -29.37
CA ILE A 133 -23.79 78.63 -30.77
C ILE A 133 -25.03 78.32 -31.61
N ALA A 134 -25.92 77.46 -31.12
CA ALA A 134 -27.13 77.08 -31.84
C ALA A 134 -28.09 78.26 -32.05
N LYS A 135 -28.17 79.21 -31.11
CA LYS A 135 -28.97 80.45 -31.26
C LYS A 135 -28.39 81.39 -32.32
N ASN A 136 -27.07 81.45 -32.44
CA ASN A 136 -26.37 82.30 -33.41
C ASN A 136 -26.23 81.64 -34.79
N ALA A 137 -26.59 80.36 -34.92
CA ALA A 137 -26.53 79.63 -36.17
C ALA A 137 -27.72 79.96 -37.09
N GLU A 138 -27.44 79.97 -38.40
CA GLU A 138 -28.42 80.21 -39.45
C GLU A 138 -28.64 78.94 -40.29
N ASN A 139 -29.86 78.79 -40.80
CA ASN A 139 -30.19 77.66 -41.65
C ASN A 139 -29.61 77.86 -43.05
N MET A 140 -28.69 76.97 -43.46
CA MET A 140 -28.02 77.01 -44.78
C MET A 140 -28.97 77.17 -45.98
N ARG A 141 -30.20 76.66 -45.91
CA ARG A 141 -31.17 76.71 -47.03
C ARG A 141 -32.00 78.00 -47.06
N THR A 142 -32.13 78.69 -45.93
CA THR A 142 -33.04 79.86 -45.82
C THR A 142 -32.35 81.13 -45.33
N GLY A 143 -31.10 81.04 -44.85
CA GLY A 143 -30.33 82.17 -44.27
C GLY A 143 -30.97 82.77 -43.02
N LYS A 144 -31.97 82.11 -42.43
CA LYS A 144 -32.70 82.60 -41.25
C LYS A 144 -32.16 81.92 -39.98
N PRO A 145 -32.17 82.63 -38.83
CA PRO A 145 -31.75 82.06 -37.55
C PRO A 145 -32.63 80.86 -37.17
N ILE A 146 -32.02 79.86 -36.54
CA ILE A 146 -32.73 78.63 -36.15
C ILE A 146 -33.78 78.96 -35.07
N PRO A 147 -35.06 78.56 -35.23
CA PRO A 147 -36.07 78.80 -34.21
C PRO A 147 -35.76 78.10 -32.89
N LYS A 148 -35.99 78.77 -31.75
CA LYS A 148 -35.78 78.22 -30.39
C LYS A 148 -36.45 76.86 -30.17
N ARG A 149 -37.61 76.62 -30.79
CA ARG A 149 -38.33 75.33 -30.73
C ARG A 149 -37.52 74.18 -31.33
N VAL A 150 -36.82 74.44 -32.44
CA VAL A 150 -36.01 73.43 -33.14
C VAL A 150 -34.73 73.14 -32.34
N ILE A 151 -34.12 74.17 -31.74
CA ILE A 151 -32.96 74.01 -30.85
C ILE A 151 -33.33 73.12 -29.65
N GLY A 152 -34.47 73.38 -28.99
CA GLY A 152 -34.94 72.53 -27.89
C GLY A 152 -35.24 71.08 -28.29
N GLN A 153 -35.67 70.85 -29.54
CA GLN A 153 -35.84 69.49 -30.06
C GLN A 153 -34.50 68.77 -30.24
N PHE A 154 -33.46 69.46 -30.73
CA PHE A 154 -32.12 68.90 -30.82
C PHE A 154 -31.51 68.63 -29.44
N GLU A 155 -31.64 69.56 -28.49
CA GLU A 155 -31.18 69.36 -27.11
C GLU A 155 -31.84 68.13 -26.46
N ALA A 156 -33.15 67.96 -26.63
CA ALA A 156 -33.87 66.79 -26.12
C ALA A 156 -33.45 65.48 -26.80
N ALA A 157 -33.19 65.51 -28.11
CA ALA A 157 -32.72 64.35 -28.87
C ALA A 157 -31.30 63.94 -28.46
N ASP A 158 -30.40 64.92 -28.30
CA ASP A 158 -29.03 64.71 -27.85
C ASP A 158 -29.01 64.15 -26.42
N LEU A 159 -29.78 64.73 -25.50
CA LEU A 159 -29.89 64.23 -24.12
C LEU A 159 -30.36 62.77 -24.09
N LYS A 160 -31.34 62.41 -24.92
CA LYS A 160 -31.81 61.02 -25.03
C LYS A 160 -30.71 60.10 -25.54
N LYS A 161 -29.89 60.54 -26.50
CA LYS A 161 -28.76 59.78 -27.02
C LYS A 161 -27.64 59.63 -25.99
N ASP A 162 -27.34 60.68 -25.22
CA ASP A 162 -26.36 60.63 -24.15
C ASP A 162 -26.77 59.61 -23.08
N GLN A 163 -28.05 59.57 -22.68
CA GLN A 163 -28.58 58.55 -21.77
C GLN A 163 -28.49 57.12 -22.35
N GLU A 164 -28.71 56.95 -23.65
CA GLU A 164 -28.52 55.64 -24.32
C GLU A 164 -27.05 55.21 -24.27
N VAL A 165 -26.12 56.13 -24.57
CA VAL A 165 -24.68 55.87 -24.54
C VAL A 165 -24.22 55.54 -23.12
N GLU A 166 -24.70 56.26 -22.11
CA GLU A 166 -24.40 55.99 -20.70
C GLU A 166 -24.84 54.59 -20.29
N LYS A 167 -26.07 54.18 -20.62
CA LYS A 167 -26.57 52.82 -20.35
C LYS A 167 -25.71 51.74 -21.00
N VAL A 168 -25.30 51.94 -22.25
CA VAL A 168 -24.43 50.98 -22.96
C VAL A 168 -23.04 50.95 -22.35
N ARG A 169 -22.48 52.10 -21.93
CA ARG A 169 -21.19 52.18 -21.24
C ARG A 169 -21.22 51.44 -19.91
N LEU A 170 -22.24 51.65 -19.08
CA LEU A 170 -22.41 50.93 -17.81
C LEU A 170 -22.52 49.42 -18.05
N LYS A 171 -23.28 49.00 -19.06
CA LYS A 171 -23.37 47.58 -19.45
C LYS A 171 -22.01 47.05 -19.90
N ASN A 172 -21.23 47.80 -20.67
CA ASN A 172 -19.90 47.39 -21.12
C ASN A 172 -18.93 47.23 -19.93
N ILE A 173 -18.94 48.17 -18.99
CA ILE A 173 -18.13 48.11 -17.75
C ILE A 173 -18.52 46.86 -16.96
N ASN A 174 -19.81 46.63 -16.73
CA ASN A 174 -20.30 45.44 -16.02
C ASN A 174 -19.88 44.14 -16.70
N LEU A 175 -20.01 44.06 -18.03
CA LEU A 175 -19.60 42.88 -18.80
C LEU A 175 -18.08 42.66 -18.73
N ARG A 176 -17.26 43.72 -18.83
CA ARG A 176 -15.80 43.62 -18.68
C ARG A 176 -15.41 43.12 -17.28
N THR A 177 -16.04 43.66 -16.23
CA THR A 177 -15.78 43.21 -14.85
C THR A 177 -16.24 41.77 -14.65
N HIS A 178 -17.37 41.37 -15.24
CA HIS A 178 -17.85 39.99 -15.17
C HIS A 178 -16.92 39.02 -15.91
N LEU A 179 -16.45 39.41 -17.10
CA LEU A 179 -15.46 38.67 -17.88
C LEU A 179 -14.18 38.48 -17.06
N LYS A 180 -13.63 39.56 -16.48
CA LYS A 180 -12.43 39.47 -15.63
C LYS A 180 -12.63 38.54 -14.42
N LYS A 181 -13.82 38.57 -13.79
CA LYS A 181 -14.16 37.64 -12.70
C LYS A 181 -14.19 36.19 -13.18
N LEU A 182 -14.80 35.93 -14.34
CA LEU A 182 -14.85 34.59 -14.92
C LEU A 182 -13.46 34.09 -15.32
N GLU A 183 -12.61 34.93 -15.89
CA GLU A 183 -11.21 34.61 -16.19
C GLU A 183 -10.43 34.27 -14.92
N GLN A 184 -10.58 35.04 -13.84
CA GLN A 184 -9.95 34.75 -12.56
C GLN A 184 -10.45 33.43 -11.96
N GLN A 185 -11.76 33.14 -12.06
CA GLN A 185 -12.31 31.87 -11.61
C GLN A 185 -11.83 30.70 -12.48
N LEU A 186 -11.70 30.90 -13.78
CA LEU A 186 -11.15 29.90 -14.69
C LEU A 186 -9.68 29.63 -14.33
N HIS A 187 -8.87 30.66 -14.17
CA HIS A 187 -7.47 30.53 -13.78
C HIS A 187 -7.32 29.86 -12.41
N ALA A 188 -8.17 30.19 -11.43
CA ALA A 188 -8.18 29.52 -10.12
C ALA A 188 -8.60 28.05 -10.23
N LYS A 189 -9.48 27.70 -11.18
CA LYS A 189 -9.84 26.31 -11.47
C LYS A 189 -8.75 25.59 -12.28
N GLU A 190 -8.04 26.26 -13.17
CA GLU A 190 -6.88 25.68 -13.87
C GLU A 190 -5.72 25.41 -12.90
N GLN A 191 -5.60 26.24 -11.86
CA GLN A 191 -4.84 25.96 -10.65
C GLN A 191 -5.58 24.99 -9.72
N LEU A 192 -6.17 23.94 -10.29
CA LEU A 192 -6.90 22.91 -9.56
C LEU A 192 -5.94 22.21 -8.60
N ALA A 193 -6.22 22.36 -7.30
CA ALA A 193 -5.38 21.96 -6.17
C ALA A 193 -4.03 22.71 -6.10
N GLU A 194 -3.63 23.11 -4.89
CA GLU A 194 -2.35 23.76 -4.59
C GLU A 194 -1.15 22.97 -5.18
N GLY A 195 -0.78 23.29 -6.43
CA GLY A 195 0.43 22.78 -7.07
C GLY A 195 0.25 21.64 -8.09
N LEU A 196 -0.96 21.32 -8.57
CA LEU A 196 -1.12 20.34 -9.65
C LEU A 196 -1.52 21.02 -10.96
N HIS A 197 -0.54 21.24 -11.85
CA HIS A 197 -0.82 21.73 -13.18
C HIS A 197 -1.46 20.63 -14.04
N LEU A 198 -2.23 21.02 -15.06
CA LEU A 198 -2.79 20.07 -16.05
C LEU A 198 -1.71 19.14 -16.62
N ILE A 199 -0.49 19.68 -16.79
CA ILE A 199 0.70 18.95 -17.23
C ILE A 199 1.08 17.85 -16.24
N ASP A 200 1.07 18.12 -14.94
CA ASP A 200 1.40 17.13 -13.92
C ASP A 200 0.34 16.02 -13.88
N PHE A 201 -0.94 16.36 -14.07
CA PHE A 201 -2.00 15.36 -14.18
C PHE A 201 -1.85 14.48 -15.42
N GLU A 202 -1.54 15.07 -16.58
CA GLU A 202 -1.24 14.31 -17.80
C GLU A 202 0.00 13.43 -17.64
N GLN A 203 1.04 13.93 -16.98
CA GLN A 203 2.24 13.15 -16.70
C GLN A 203 1.93 11.97 -15.76
N LEU A 204 1.16 12.19 -14.69
CA LEU A 204 0.75 11.13 -13.78
C LEU A 204 -0.11 10.07 -14.49
N LYS A 205 -0.92 10.49 -15.45
CA LYS A 205 -1.69 9.57 -16.32
C LYS A 205 -0.77 8.73 -17.21
N ILE A 206 0.25 9.34 -17.83
CA ILE A 206 1.25 8.63 -18.65
C ILE A 206 2.04 7.64 -17.79
N GLU A 207 2.50 8.05 -16.61
CA GLU A 207 3.24 7.20 -15.69
C GLU A 207 2.39 6.01 -15.22
N ASN A 208 1.13 6.25 -14.85
CA ASN A 208 0.23 5.18 -14.44
C ASN A 208 -0.02 4.17 -15.57
N GLN A 209 -0.22 4.65 -16.80
CA GLN A 209 -0.37 3.78 -17.96
C GLN A 209 0.89 2.95 -18.21
N THR A 210 2.07 3.58 -18.17
CA THR A 210 3.36 2.88 -18.36
C THR A 210 3.62 1.83 -17.27
N LEU A 211 3.21 2.10 -16.03
CA LEU A 211 3.32 1.14 -14.93
C LEU A 211 2.36 -0.04 -15.12
N ASN A 212 1.13 0.21 -15.58
CA ASN A 212 0.17 -0.85 -15.88
C ASN A 212 0.67 -1.76 -17.02
N GLU A 213 1.23 -1.18 -18.08
CA GLU A 213 1.84 -1.95 -19.18
C GLU A 213 2.96 -2.86 -18.66
N LYS A 214 3.84 -2.35 -17.77
CA LYS A 214 4.88 -3.17 -17.13
C LYS A 214 4.32 -4.28 -16.24
N ILE A 215 3.21 -4.01 -15.52
CA ILE A 215 2.53 -5.02 -14.72
C ILE A 215 1.98 -6.13 -15.61
N GLU A 216 1.36 -5.78 -16.74
CA GLU A 216 0.86 -6.74 -17.72
C GLU A 216 1.99 -7.58 -18.31
N GLU A 217 3.10 -6.97 -18.75
CA GLU A 217 4.28 -7.70 -19.25
C GLU A 217 4.82 -8.70 -18.22
N ARG A 218 4.99 -8.27 -16.96
CA ARG A 218 5.47 -9.15 -15.89
C ARG A 218 4.49 -10.26 -15.57
N ASN A 219 3.18 -9.98 -15.62
CA ASN A 219 2.15 -11.00 -15.44
C ASN A 219 2.18 -12.06 -16.55
N GLU A 220 2.40 -11.65 -17.80
CA GLU A 220 2.57 -12.58 -18.91
C GLU A 220 3.83 -13.44 -18.76
N GLU A 221 4.95 -12.83 -18.38
CA GLU A 221 6.20 -13.55 -18.11
C GLU A 221 6.02 -14.57 -16.97
N LEU A 222 5.36 -14.17 -15.89
CA LEU A 222 5.04 -15.05 -14.77
C LEU A 222 4.15 -16.22 -15.23
N HIS A 223 3.17 -15.96 -16.09
CA HIS A 223 2.34 -17.00 -16.66
C HIS A 223 3.13 -17.96 -17.56
N LYS A 224 4.06 -17.46 -18.38
CA LYS A 224 4.99 -18.27 -19.19
C LYS A 224 5.88 -19.14 -18.30
N LEU A 225 6.41 -18.59 -17.21
CA LEU A 225 7.23 -19.34 -16.25
C LEU A 225 6.43 -20.44 -15.56
N ARG A 226 5.21 -20.16 -15.08
CA ARG A 226 4.33 -21.18 -14.48
C ARG A 226 4.08 -22.34 -15.45
N LYS A 227 3.80 -22.06 -16.73
CA LYS A 227 3.65 -23.10 -17.77
C LYS A 227 4.91 -23.95 -17.94
N LYS A 228 6.09 -23.31 -17.98
CA LYS A 228 7.38 -24.02 -18.04
C LYS A 228 7.57 -24.92 -16.82
N THR A 229 7.33 -24.40 -15.61
CA THR A 229 7.42 -25.18 -14.37
C THR A 229 6.51 -26.40 -14.40
N THR A 230 5.25 -26.25 -14.79
CA THR A 230 4.31 -27.39 -14.89
C THR A 230 4.80 -28.45 -15.87
N SER A 231 5.26 -28.02 -17.05
CA SER A 231 5.84 -28.93 -18.06
C SER A 231 7.08 -29.65 -17.53
N THR A 232 8.00 -28.95 -16.85
CA THR A 232 9.18 -29.55 -16.23
C THR A 232 8.81 -30.56 -15.15
N VAL A 233 7.81 -30.27 -14.30
CA VAL A 233 7.33 -31.20 -13.28
C VAL A 233 6.74 -32.46 -13.91
N GLN A 234 5.97 -32.34 -15.00
CA GLN A 234 5.47 -33.50 -15.75
C GLN A 234 6.61 -34.35 -16.29
N VAL A 235 7.60 -33.75 -16.96
CA VAL A 235 8.77 -34.46 -17.49
C VAL A 235 9.56 -35.15 -16.37
N LEU A 236 9.80 -34.46 -15.26
CA LEU A 236 10.45 -35.05 -14.07
C LEU A 236 9.68 -36.23 -13.51
N THR A 237 8.35 -36.17 -13.52
CA THR A 237 7.48 -37.26 -13.05
C THR A 237 7.62 -38.48 -13.96
N HIS A 238 7.54 -38.31 -15.28
CA HIS A 238 7.76 -39.39 -16.25
C HIS A 238 9.15 -40.02 -16.12
N ILE A 239 10.20 -39.21 -15.94
CA ILE A 239 11.57 -39.71 -15.74
C ILE A 239 11.67 -40.50 -14.44
N LYS A 240 11.05 -40.02 -13.36
CA LYS A 240 11.04 -40.70 -12.06
C LYS A 240 10.34 -42.05 -12.14
N GLU A 241 9.18 -42.12 -12.80
CA GLU A 241 8.45 -43.37 -13.02
C GLU A 241 9.28 -44.36 -13.84
N LYS A 242 9.87 -43.92 -14.96
CA LYS A 242 10.73 -44.77 -15.80
C LYS A 242 11.95 -45.26 -15.03
N LEU A 243 12.57 -44.40 -14.21
CA LEU A 243 13.70 -44.79 -13.36
C LEU A 243 13.28 -45.85 -12.33
N GLN A 244 12.12 -45.69 -11.68
CA GLN A 244 11.60 -46.68 -10.73
C GLN A 244 11.35 -48.03 -11.40
N PHE A 245 10.78 -48.02 -12.61
CA PHE A 245 10.59 -49.24 -13.40
C PHE A 245 11.91 -49.95 -13.71
N VAL A 246 12.89 -49.23 -14.25
CA VAL A 246 14.22 -49.78 -14.57
C VAL A 246 14.96 -50.26 -13.32
N LEU A 247 14.82 -49.57 -12.19
CA LEU A 247 15.41 -50.02 -10.92
C LEU A 247 14.79 -51.32 -10.43
N ALA A 248 13.46 -51.47 -10.54
CA ALA A 248 12.78 -52.71 -10.19
C ALA A 248 13.24 -53.87 -11.08
N GLU A 249 13.32 -53.66 -12.39
CA GLU A 249 13.85 -54.65 -13.35
C GLU A 249 15.34 -54.98 -13.08
N ASN A 250 16.15 -53.99 -12.74
CA ASN A 250 17.55 -54.23 -12.37
C ASN A 250 17.66 -55.08 -11.10
N GLN A 251 16.76 -54.89 -10.13
CA GLN A 251 16.71 -55.70 -8.92
C GLN A 251 16.29 -57.14 -9.21
N THR A 252 15.33 -57.38 -10.12
CA THR A 252 14.95 -58.75 -10.51
C THR A 252 16.10 -59.44 -11.23
N LEU A 253 16.73 -58.77 -12.21
CA LEU A 253 17.89 -59.31 -12.92
C LEU A 253 19.08 -59.60 -11.99
N LYS A 254 19.30 -58.77 -10.97
CA LYS A 254 20.33 -59.04 -9.94
C LYS A 254 20.03 -60.30 -9.14
N LYS A 255 18.77 -60.55 -8.80
CA LYS A 255 18.35 -61.78 -8.11
C LYS A 255 18.55 -62.99 -9.01
N GLU A 256 18.09 -62.93 -10.25
CA GLU A 256 18.28 -64.00 -11.25
C GLU A 256 19.77 -64.30 -11.47
N SER A 257 20.61 -63.27 -11.56
CA SER A 257 22.06 -63.44 -11.68
C SER A 257 22.66 -64.14 -10.45
N ALA A 258 22.23 -63.79 -9.24
CA ALA A 258 22.69 -64.44 -8.01
C ALA A 258 22.24 -65.91 -7.93
N GLU A 259 20.99 -66.22 -8.31
CA GLU A 259 20.48 -67.59 -8.38
C GLU A 259 21.24 -68.42 -9.42
N LEU A 260 21.56 -67.85 -10.58
CA LEU A 260 22.37 -68.51 -11.61
C LEU A 260 23.81 -68.73 -11.14
N GLU A 261 24.41 -67.78 -10.42
CA GLU A 261 25.73 -67.94 -9.81
C GLU A 261 25.73 -69.08 -8.79
N GLU A 262 24.71 -69.16 -7.93
CA GLU A 262 24.57 -70.26 -6.97
C GLU A 262 24.34 -71.61 -7.65
N ALA A 263 23.48 -71.68 -8.67
CA ALA A 263 23.30 -72.89 -9.46
C ALA A 263 24.62 -73.31 -10.15
N LEU A 264 25.42 -72.34 -10.60
CA LEU A 264 26.73 -72.59 -11.20
C LEU A 264 27.73 -73.11 -10.17
N THR A 265 27.78 -72.59 -8.94
CA THR A 265 28.65 -73.10 -7.89
C THR A 265 28.28 -74.53 -7.50
N VAL A 266 27.00 -74.83 -7.33
CA VAL A 266 26.51 -76.20 -7.06
C VAL A 266 26.89 -77.16 -8.19
N ASN A 267 26.73 -76.75 -9.45
CA ASN A 267 27.13 -77.56 -10.59
C ASN A 267 28.65 -77.77 -10.67
N ARG A 268 29.45 -76.75 -10.35
CA ARG A 268 30.92 -76.86 -10.25
C ARG A 268 31.33 -77.86 -9.17
N ASP A 269 30.69 -77.82 -8.00
CA ASP A 269 30.94 -78.77 -6.91
C ASP A 269 30.53 -80.19 -7.29
N ARG A 270 29.37 -80.37 -7.91
CA ARG A 270 28.91 -81.67 -8.42
C ARG A 270 29.89 -82.24 -9.45
N LEU A 271 30.36 -81.40 -10.37
CA LEU A 271 31.37 -81.79 -11.36
C LEU A 271 32.69 -82.18 -10.69
N ALA A 272 33.14 -81.44 -9.67
CA ALA A 272 34.35 -81.76 -8.92
C ALA A 272 34.22 -83.12 -8.20
N ARG A 273 33.07 -83.41 -7.57
CA ARG A 273 32.79 -84.72 -6.95
C ARG A 273 32.81 -85.84 -7.99
N LYS A 274 32.14 -85.65 -9.13
CA LYS A 274 32.12 -86.64 -10.22
C LYS A 274 33.50 -86.87 -10.83
N LYS A 275 34.34 -85.84 -10.95
CA LYS A 275 35.75 -85.98 -11.35
C LYS A 275 36.54 -86.81 -10.33
N LYS A 276 36.38 -86.54 -9.02
CA LYS A 276 37.01 -87.35 -7.96
C LYS A 276 36.58 -88.82 -7.99
N GLU A 277 35.29 -89.09 -8.14
CA GLU A 277 34.75 -90.47 -8.28
C GLU A 277 35.35 -91.17 -9.52
N ARG A 278 35.37 -90.48 -10.67
CA ARG A 278 35.99 -90.99 -11.90
C ARG A 278 37.46 -91.32 -11.68
N ASP A 279 38.21 -90.43 -11.04
CA ASP A 279 39.64 -90.61 -10.79
C ASP A 279 39.89 -91.75 -9.80
N ALA A 280 39.06 -91.90 -8.76
CA ALA A 280 39.11 -93.04 -7.84
C ALA A 280 38.80 -94.36 -8.55
N ASN A 281 37.77 -94.40 -9.39
CA ASN A 281 37.44 -95.58 -10.22
C ASN A 281 38.57 -95.90 -11.21
N ARG A 282 39.19 -94.89 -11.81
CA ARG A 282 40.35 -95.07 -12.70
C ARG A 282 41.55 -95.67 -11.94
N GLN A 283 41.84 -95.18 -10.74
CA GLN A 283 42.88 -95.74 -9.88
C GLN A 283 42.55 -97.18 -9.46
N LEU A 284 41.29 -97.46 -9.11
CA LEU A 284 40.84 -98.80 -8.74
C LEU A 284 40.92 -99.78 -9.92
N ALA A 285 40.48 -99.35 -11.11
CA ALA A 285 40.63 -100.13 -12.34
C ALA A 285 42.10 -100.40 -12.66
N GLN A 286 43.00 -99.42 -12.44
CA GLN A 286 44.44 -99.61 -12.61
C GLN A 286 45.01 -100.62 -11.59
N LYS A 287 44.58 -100.56 -10.32
CA LYS A 287 44.96 -101.55 -9.29
C LYS A 287 44.45 -102.95 -9.62
N LEU A 288 43.17 -103.09 -10.02
CA LEU A 288 42.60 -104.36 -10.44
C LEU A 288 43.32 -104.92 -11.67
N LYS A 289 43.63 -104.09 -12.67
CA LYS A 289 44.42 -104.49 -13.83
C LYS A 289 45.82 -104.98 -13.42
N GLY A 290 46.45 -104.33 -12.44
CA GLY A 290 47.73 -104.78 -11.86
C GLY A 290 47.62 -106.13 -11.11
N ARG A 291 46.48 -106.43 -10.47
CA ARG A 291 46.22 -107.74 -9.85
C ARG A 291 45.87 -108.82 -10.89
N GLU A 292 45.11 -108.46 -11.92
CA GLU A 292 44.81 -109.33 -13.07
C GLU A 292 46.05 -109.68 -13.89
N SER A 293 47.10 -108.84 -13.89
CA SER A 293 48.38 -109.20 -14.53
C SER A 293 48.98 -110.49 -13.95
N PHE A 294 48.67 -110.82 -12.69
CA PHE A 294 49.05 -112.08 -12.08
C PHE A 294 48.20 -113.26 -12.60
N ALA A 295 46.90 -113.03 -12.83
CA ALA A 295 45.96 -114.04 -13.37
C ALA A 295 46.06 -114.24 -14.89
N LYS A 296 46.67 -113.31 -15.63
CA LYS A 296 46.89 -113.38 -17.09
C LYS A 296 48.30 -113.85 -17.47
N SER A 297 49.15 -114.13 -16.50
CA SER A 297 50.47 -114.68 -16.77
C SER A 297 50.32 -116.16 -17.10
N GLU A 298 50.32 -116.48 -18.40
CA GLU A 298 50.25 -117.84 -18.95
C GLU A 298 51.27 -118.77 -18.29
N LEU A 299 52.51 -118.29 -18.09
CA LEU A 299 53.57 -119.02 -17.38
C LEU A 299 53.22 -119.39 -15.94
N LEU A 300 52.47 -118.54 -15.25
CA LEU A 300 52.09 -118.76 -13.85
C LEU A 300 50.88 -119.69 -13.74
N VAL A 301 49.98 -119.64 -14.72
CA VAL A 301 48.87 -120.61 -14.85
C VAL A 301 49.45 -121.99 -15.20
N GLU A 302 50.37 -122.07 -16.14
CA GLU A 302 51.09 -123.30 -16.50
C GLU A 302 51.89 -123.88 -15.32
N ASP A 303 52.52 -123.04 -14.48
CA ASP A 303 53.23 -123.51 -13.27
C ASP A 303 52.25 -124.01 -12.19
N PHE A 304 51.07 -123.39 -12.08
CA PHE A 304 50.01 -123.86 -11.18
C PHE A 304 49.42 -125.20 -11.65
N GLU A 305 49.14 -125.35 -12.94
CA GLU A 305 48.68 -126.59 -13.56
C GLU A 305 49.74 -127.70 -13.47
N LYS A 306 51.03 -127.36 -13.66
CA LYS A 306 52.14 -128.30 -13.41
C LYS A 306 52.20 -128.75 -11.97
N ARG A 307 52.06 -127.83 -11.00
CA ARG A 307 52.05 -128.21 -9.58
C ARG A 307 50.86 -129.07 -9.20
N GLU A 308 49.70 -128.83 -9.82
CA GLU A 308 48.53 -129.67 -9.65
C GLU A 308 48.78 -131.08 -10.21
N GLY A 309 49.41 -131.19 -11.38
CA GLY A 309 49.87 -132.46 -11.96
C GLY A 309 50.91 -133.18 -11.10
N ASP A 310 51.92 -132.46 -10.61
CA ASP A 310 52.96 -133.00 -9.72
C ASP A 310 52.35 -133.52 -8.41
N LEU A 311 51.31 -132.88 -7.89
CA LEU A 311 50.57 -133.33 -6.70
C LEU A 311 49.87 -134.68 -6.96
N VAL A 312 49.18 -134.81 -8.09
CA VAL A 312 48.53 -136.07 -8.50
C VAL A 312 49.57 -137.18 -8.68
N ASP A 313 50.72 -136.88 -9.29
CA ASP A 313 51.81 -137.83 -9.46
C ASP A 313 52.48 -138.22 -8.12
N LEU A 314 52.62 -137.27 -7.19
CA LEU A 314 53.08 -137.56 -5.83
C LEU A 314 52.10 -138.45 -5.07
N GLU A 315 50.79 -138.17 -5.14
CA GLU A 315 49.75 -139.00 -4.52
C GLU A 315 49.78 -140.42 -5.08
N ARG A 316 49.95 -140.56 -6.40
CA ARG A 316 50.10 -141.85 -7.07
C ARG A 316 51.37 -142.58 -6.63
N ARG A 317 52.52 -141.88 -6.52
CA ARG A 317 53.76 -142.47 -5.98
C ARG A 317 53.63 -142.86 -4.52
N LEU A 318 52.88 -142.10 -3.72
CA LEU A 318 52.60 -142.41 -2.32
C LEU A 318 51.75 -143.70 -2.22
N ALA A 319 50.76 -143.85 -3.10
CA ALA A 319 49.97 -145.08 -3.24
C ALA A 319 50.82 -146.28 -3.71
N GLU A 320 51.71 -146.08 -4.69
CA GLU A 320 52.63 -147.13 -5.17
C GLU A 320 53.64 -147.55 -4.08
N LEU A 321 54.21 -146.60 -3.33
CA LEU A 321 55.13 -146.87 -2.22
C LEU A 321 54.43 -147.55 -1.03
N THR A 322 53.19 -147.18 -0.72
CA THR A 322 52.40 -147.88 0.30
C THR A 322 52.06 -149.31 -0.13
N GLN A 323 51.74 -149.55 -1.40
CA GLN A 323 51.56 -150.91 -1.93
C GLN A 323 52.87 -151.72 -1.94
N ARG A 324 54.01 -151.09 -2.28
CA ARG A 324 55.34 -151.73 -2.22
C ARG A 324 55.77 -152.06 -0.79
N HIS A 325 55.49 -151.18 0.16
CA HIS A 325 55.73 -151.43 1.59
C HIS A 325 54.82 -152.56 2.10
N ALA A 326 53.56 -152.61 1.68
CA ALA A 326 52.65 -153.72 2.00
C ALA A 326 53.10 -155.06 1.40
N TYR A 327 53.68 -155.06 0.19
CA TYR A 327 54.22 -156.23 -0.47
C TYR A 327 55.52 -156.74 0.19
N LEU A 328 56.46 -155.85 0.51
CA LEU A 328 57.72 -156.20 1.19
C LEU A 328 57.49 -156.58 2.66
N SER A 329 56.51 -155.99 3.35
CA SER A 329 56.12 -156.41 4.71
C SER A 329 55.46 -157.80 4.74
N LYS A 330 54.82 -158.23 3.64
CA LYS A 330 54.29 -159.60 3.48
C LYS A 330 55.35 -160.63 3.10
N GLN A 331 56.44 -160.24 2.43
CA GLN A 331 57.57 -161.14 2.11
C GLN A 331 58.56 -161.33 3.26
N ALA A 332 58.57 -160.47 4.29
CA ALA A 332 59.43 -160.61 5.48
C ALA A 332 58.82 -161.47 6.62
N LYS A 333 57.72 -162.21 6.36
CA LYS A 333 57.01 -163.03 7.35
C LYS A 333 56.87 -164.53 7.02
N LYS A 334 57.70 -165.08 6.12
CA LYS A 334 57.86 -166.54 5.96
C LYS A 334 59.31 -166.92 5.67
#